data_AF-A0A9P6YBE2-F1
#
_entry.id   AF-A0A9P6YBE2-F1
#
_cell.length_a   1.000
_cell.length_b   1.000
_cell.length_c   1.000
_cell.angle_alpha   90.00
_cell.angle_beta   90.00
_cell.angle_gamma   90.00
#
_symmetry.space_group_name_H-M   'P 1'
#
loop_
_entity.id
_entity.type
_entity.pdbx_description
1 polymer ?
#
loop_
_entity_poly.entity_id
_entity_poly.type
_entity_poly.pdbx_seq_one_letter_code
_entity_poly.pdbx_strand_id
1 'polypeptide(L)'
;MGNAKSKLSPEQLSELQKATYFEKKELQQWYKGFIKDCPSGQLDKPEFQKIYKQFFPFGDPSRFADYVFNVFDGDRNGFIDFKEFICALSVTSRGRVDEKLYWAFQLYDIDNDGYITQDEMLHIVDAIYKMVGSMVKLPPDEDTPEKRVKKIFDLMDNDKDGRLSMEEFKEGSKKDPTILQALNLYDGMKVKLDNTVKCKKWEQEPDVEFDAKMEEMSETVKQQTKSYYNSNEQKLLFVYMNRVKLFNAAKSGRLAGGIAERTAQKWAKRLKEDKDWNILEKQTNLVNRPKPQLGQEHKTHLINFYDDNPQARLIGAVDSLTHSFADLSIKKSTVHNFLKSECNLSFKRVTLRPVARNDTTKIAARLAWVKHWTMTDMNYLGNCVFVDESAFNINMRPSGGWSEKGTPAIVTTPSTRAISHTVLGAISARFIVSMELRSPQEEWSKRIKIDYGNRKRKAPDVMDNAPIHTAKEIDELITKRGHKSIYLPPYSPELNPIEQFWAIVKNKVKRSRFEDKEDLFTRVTEACNSVPPNHLHAFVQHSVNVFEKCLNGKPI
;
A
#
# COMPACT_ATOMS: atom_id res chain seq x y z
N MET A 1 38.38 -28.39 -0.06
CA MET A 1 37.26 -29.29 0.34
C MET A 1 35.96 -28.53 0.11
N GLY A 2 35.06 -29.11 -0.68
CA GLY A 2 33.95 -28.40 -1.31
C GLY A 2 32.81 -28.03 -0.36
N ASN A 3 32.25 -26.83 -0.57
CA ASN A 3 31.07 -26.36 0.13
C ASN A 3 29.82 -26.94 -0.55
N ALA A 4 29.59 -28.24 -0.35
CA ALA A 4 28.51 -29.00 -0.99
C ALA A 4 27.11 -28.77 -0.38
N LYS A 5 26.96 -27.85 0.59
CA LYS A 5 25.71 -27.68 1.34
C LYS A 5 24.79 -26.53 0.88
N SER A 6 25.13 -25.77 -0.17
CA SER A 6 24.35 -24.55 -0.52
C SER A 6 23.20 -24.75 -1.51
N LYS A 7 22.93 -25.97 -1.97
CA LYS A 7 21.86 -26.27 -2.94
C LYS A 7 21.14 -27.56 -2.57
N LEU A 8 19.80 -27.50 -2.55
CA LEU A 8 18.94 -28.70 -2.47
C LEU A 8 19.29 -29.67 -3.61
N SER A 9 19.34 -30.96 -3.30
CA SER A 9 19.57 -31.97 -4.32
C SER A 9 18.40 -32.00 -5.33
N PRO A 10 18.62 -32.44 -6.57
CA PRO A 10 17.55 -32.58 -7.56
C PRO A 10 16.41 -33.51 -7.09
N GLU A 11 16.74 -34.51 -6.27
CA GLU A 11 15.80 -35.45 -5.66
C GLU A 11 14.96 -34.77 -4.58
N GLN A 12 15.60 -34.01 -3.68
CA GLN A 12 14.91 -33.22 -2.65
C GLN A 12 14.00 -32.15 -3.26
N LEU A 13 14.41 -31.51 -4.36
CA LEU A 13 13.55 -30.56 -5.07
C LEU A 13 12.33 -31.22 -5.70
N SER A 14 12.48 -32.43 -6.25
CA SER A 14 11.38 -33.20 -6.82
C SER A 14 10.39 -33.66 -5.74
N GLU A 15 10.91 -34.07 -4.58
CA GLU A 15 10.12 -34.45 -3.42
C GLU A 15 9.34 -33.26 -2.84
N LEU A 16 10.01 -32.12 -2.62
CA LEU A 16 9.39 -30.88 -2.13
C LEU A 16 8.38 -30.31 -3.13
N GLN A 17 8.62 -30.42 -4.44
CA GLN A 17 7.68 -29.98 -5.46
C GLN A 17 6.42 -30.86 -5.52
N LYS A 18 6.50 -32.14 -5.10
CA LYS A 18 5.32 -33.01 -4.95
C LYS A 18 4.58 -32.74 -3.64
N ALA A 19 5.30 -32.39 -2.58
CA ALA A 19 4.74 -32.15 -1.26
C ALA A 19 4.19 -30.72 -1.05
N THR A 20 4.53 -29.77 -1.94
CA THR A 20 4.17 -28.35 -1.79
C THR A 20 3.57 -27.76 -3.07
N TYR A 21 2.82 -26.67 -2.90
CA TYR A 21 2.25 -25.88 -4.01
C TYR A 21 3.23 -24.84 -4.61
N PHE A 22 4.53 -24.99 -4.37
CA PHE A 22 5.55 -24.03 -4.82
C PHE A 22 6.31 -24.54 -6.04
N GLU A 23 6.67 -23.62 -6.93
CA GLU A 23 7.49 -23.95 -8.10
C GLU A 23 8.94 -24.20 -7.69
N LYS A 24 9.67 -24.99 -8.48
CA LYS A 24 11.07 -25.34 -8.23
C LYS A 24 11.97 -24.11 -8.00
N LYS A 25 11.71 -23.00 -8.70
CA LYS A 25 12.43 -21.73 -8.52
C LYS A 25 12.11 -21.06 -7.18
N GLU A 26 10.86 -21.09 -6.74
CA GLU A 26 10.42 -20.55 -5.45
C GLU A 26 11.04 -21.34 -4.29
N LEU A 27 11.03 -22.67 -4.37
CA LEU A 27 11.64 -23.56 -3.37
C LEU A 27 13.15 -23.30 -3.20
N GLN A 28 13.85 -23.04 -4.30
CA GLN A 28 15.28 -22.68 -4.26
C GLN A 28 15.54 -21.30 -3.65
N GLN A 29 14.65 -20.33 -3.86
CA GLN A 29 14.77 -19.00 -3.25
C GLN A 29 14.49 -19.06 -1.74
N TRP A 30 13.43 -19.76 -1.33
CA TRP A 30 13.14 -20.01 0.08
C TRP A 30 14.28 -20.75 0.78
N TYR A 31 14.86 -21.77 0.14
CA TYR A 31 16.00 -22.49 0.70
C TYR A 31 17.23 -21.60 0.88
N LYS A 32 17.53 -20.76 -0.11
CA LYS A 32 18.65 -19.82 0.00
C LYS A 32 18.42 -18.79 1.10
N GLY A 33 17.19 -18.29 1.26
CA GLY A 33 16.84 -17.39 2.37
C GLY A 33 17.00 -18.09 3.72
N PHE A 34 16.46 -19.29 3.84
CA PHE A 34 16.52 -20.10 5.05
C PHE A 34 17.96 -20.45 5.46
N ILE A 35 18.81 -20.89 4.54
CA ILE A 35 20.23 -21.18 4.83
C ILE A 35 21.04 -19.90 5.12
N LYS A 36 20.63 -18.76 4.57
CA LYS A 36 21.29 -17.48 4.85
C LYS A 36 20.98 -16.98 6.27
N ASP A 37 19.74 -17.11 6.70
CA ASP A 37 19.29 -16.66 8.01
C ASP A 37 19.61 -17.71 9.10
N CYS A 38 19.64 -19.00 8.74
CA CYS A 38 20.03 -20.14 9.57
C CYS A 38 21.13 -20.98 8.88
N PRO A 39 22.42 -20.63 9.05
CA PRO A 39 23.55 -21.32 8.41
C PRO A 39 23.70 -22.80 8.78
N SER A 40 23.09 -23.21 9.90
CA SER A 40 22.96 -24.61 10.36
C SER A 40 22.04 -25.46 9.49
N GLY A 41 21.12 -24.83 8.74
CA GLY A 41 20.05 -25.51 8.00
C GLY A 41 18.91 -26.04 8.87
N GLN A 42 18.88 -25.62 10.13
CA GLN A 42 17.88 -25.96 11.13
C GLN A 42 17.54 -24.69 11.92
N LEU A 43 16.25 -24.47 12.17
CA LEU A 43 15.76 -23.33 12.91
C LEU A 43 15.42 -23.76 14.34
N ASP A 44 16.14 -23.21 15.31
CA ASP A 44 15.88 -23.49 16.72
C ASP A 44 14.76 -22.61 17.29
N LYS A 45 14.19 -23.06 18.42
CA LYS A 45 13.06 -22.38 19.07
C LYS A 45 13.37 -20.92 19.45
N PRO A 46 14.55 -20.56 20.01
CA PRO A 46 14.94 -19.17 20.27
C PRO A 46 15.06 -18.29 19.01
N GLU A 47 15.63 -18.81 17.93
CA GLU A 47 15.75 -18.10 16.65
C GLU A 47 14.37 -17.87 16.03
N PHE A 48 13.48 -18.87 16.09
CA PHE A 48 12.09 -18.74 15.63
C PHE A 48 11.33 -17.65 16.41
N GLN A 49 11.45 -17.62 17.73
CA GLN A 49 10.86 -16.56 18.58
C GLN A 49 11.40 -15.17 18.22
N LYS A 50 12.69 -15.06 17.91
CA LYS A 50 13.33 -13.79 17.52
C LYS A 50 12.75 -13.26 16.21
N ILE A 51 12.46 -14.13 15.24
CA ILE A 51 11.79 -13.77 13.99
C ILE A 51 10.38 -13.24 14.28
N TYR A 52 9.59 -13.93 15.10
CA TYR A 52 8.25 -13.45 15.48
C TYR A 52 8.26 -12.13 16.26
N LYS A 53 9.27 -11.89 17.10
CA LYS A 53 9.44 -10.63 17.83
C LYS A 53 9.78 -9.44 16.92
N GLN A 54 10.43 -9.67 15.78
CA GLN A 54 10.62 -8.64 14.75
C GLN A 54 9.30 -8.27 14.05
N PHE A 55 8.38 -9.22 13.89
CA PHE A 55 7.08 -8.98 13.27
C PHE A 55 6.06 -8.34 14.23
N PHE A 56 6.14 -8.66 15.52
CA PHE A 56 5.26 -8.14 16.56
C PHE A 56 6.05 -7.48 17.71
N PRO A 57 6.63 -6.28 17.46
CA PRO A 57 7.53 -5.63 18.43
C PRO A 57 6.83 -5.09 19.69
N PHE A 58 5.50 -5.07 19.72
CA PHE A 58 4.69 -4.48 20.80
C PHE A 58 3.97 -5.50 21.69
N GLY A 59 4.06 -6.81 21.39
CA GLY A 59 3.45 -7.89 22.16
C GLY A 59 4.48 -8.91 22.64
N ASP A 60 4.02 -9.95 23.36
CA ASP A 60 4.85 -11.09 23.74
C ASP A 60 4.53 -12.31 22.87
N PRO A 61 5.27 -12.54 21.76
CA PRO A 61 5.01 -13.64 20.86
C PRO A 61 5.58 -14.97 21.35
N SER A 62 6.31 -15.02 22.48
CA SER A 62 7.08 -16.20 22.88
C SER A 62 6.21 -17.46 23.01
N ARG A 63 5.06 -17.37 23.68
CA ARG A 63 4.16 -18.53 23.85
C ARG A 63 3.51 -18.98 22.54
N PHE A 64 3.08 -18.03 21.71
CA PHE A 64 2.45 -18.37 20.43
C PHE A 64 3.45 -18.94 19.42
N ALA A 65 4.67 -18.38 19.38
CA ALA A 65 5.76 -18.90 18.58
C ALA A 65 6.12 -20.34 19.02
N ASP A 66 6.02 -20.67 20.30
CA ASP A 66 6.25 -22.03 20.80
C ASP A 66 5.19 -23.02 20.30
N TYR A 67 3.92 -22.64 20.28
CA TYR A 67 2.85 -23.48 19.76
C TYR A 67 3.01 -23.71 18.25
N VAL A 68 3.27 -22.64 17.49
CA VAL A 68 3.52 -22.76 16.04
C VAL A 68 4.77 -23.59 15.78
N PHE A 69 5.81 -23.46 16.61
CA PHE A 69 7.03 -24.24 16.47
C PHE A 69 6.77 -25.74 16.63
N ASN A 70 6.01 -26.13 17.65
CA ASN A 70 5.67 -27.53 17.89
C ASN A 70 4.81 -28.15 16.78
N VAL A 71 4.01 -27.35 16.07
CA VAL A 71 3.22 -27.81 14.92
C VAL A 71 4.07 -27.92 13.65
N PHE A 72 5.06 -27.04 13.51
CA PHE A 72 5.99 -27.08 12.39
C PHE A 72 7.01 -28.21 12.53
N ASP A 73 7.44 -28.53 13.76
CA ASP A 73 8.37 -29.62 14.11
C ASP A 73 7.64 -30.98 14.07
N GLY A 74 7.54 -31.56 12.88
CA GLY A 74 6.75 -32.78 12.63
C GLY A 74 7.41 -34.03 13.18
N ASP A 75 8.74 -34.06 13.30
CA ASP A 75 9.49 -35.16 13.89
C ASP A 75 9.81 -34.96 15.39
N ARG A 76 9.42 -33.81 15.97
CA ARG A 76 9.62 -33.43 17.37
C ARG A 76 11.08 -33.46 17.80
N ASN A 77 12.00 -33.19 16.87
CA ASN A 77 13.43 -33.22 17.13
C ASN A 77 13.91 -31.93 17.85
N GLY A 78 13.04 -30.94 18.02
CA GLY A 78 13.34 -29.63 18.64
C GLY A 78 13.90 -28.59 17.68
N PHE A 79 13.91 -28.87 16.37
CA PHE A 79 14.44 -28.06 15.29
C PHE A 79 13.54 -28.16 14.06
N ILE A 80 13.16 -27.02 13.48
CA ILE A 80 12.41 -27.04 12.23
C ILE A 80 13.41 -27.11 11.07
N ASP A 81 13.35 -28.18 10.29
CA ASP A 81 14.15 -28.29 9.07
C ASP A 81 13.52 -27.51 7.90
N PHE A 82 14.26 -27.36 6.80
CA PHE A 82 13.72 -26.62 5.66
C PHE A 82 12.48 -27.27 5.02
N LYS A 83 12.41 -28.62 5.03
CA LYS A 83 11.30 -29.37 4.44
C LYS A 83 10.03 -29.16 5.25
N GLU A 84 10.12 -29.23 6.56
CA GLU A 84 9.04 -28.95 7.50
C GLU A 84 8.56 -27.50 7.39
N PHE A 85 9.50 -26.55 7.39
CA PHE A 85 9.19 -25.13 7.25
C PHE A 85 8.42 -24.82 5.95
N ILE A 86 8.91 -25.33 4.81
CA ILE A 86 8.31 -25.00 3.51
C ILE A 86 7.00 -25.75 3.26
N CYS A 87 6.85 -26.96 3.80
CA CYS A 87 5.61 -27.71 3.76
C CYS A 87 4.51 -26.98 4.55
N ALA A 88 4.79 -26.58 5.80
CA ALA A 88 3.86 -25.81 6.62
C ALA A 88 3.50 -24.45 5.98
N LEU A 89 4.49 -23.76 5.39
CA LEU A 89 4.25 -22.51 4.66
C LEU A 89 3.39 -22.73 3.40
N SER A 90 3.53 -23.86 2.72
CA SER A 90 2.77 -24.17 1.51
C SER A 90 1.29 -24.42 1.80
N VAL A 91 0.99 -25.14 2.88
CA VAL A 91 -0.38 -25.44 3.33
C VAL A 91 -1.07 -24.16 3.80
N THR A 92 -0.40 -23.35 4.60
CA THR A 92 -0.94 -22.08 5.10
C THR A 92 -1.15 -21.04 3.99
N SER A 93 -0.25 -20.99 2.99
CA SER A 93 -0.28 -19.97 1.92
C SER A 93 -1.13 -20.32 0.69
N ARG A 94 -1.10 -21.57 0.24
CA ARG A 94 -1.72 -22.03 -1.02
C ARG A 94 -2.56 -23.31 -0.86
N GLY A 95 -2.63 -23.86 0.35
CA GLY A 95 -3.44 -25.05 0.65
C GLY A 95 -4.94 -24.80 0.54
N ARG A 96 -5.68 -25.90 0.38
CA ARG A 96 -7.15 -25.88 0.35
C ARG A 96 -7.72 -25.54 1.72
N VAL A 97 -8.96 -25.08 1.77
CA VAL A 97 -9.64 -24.73 3.04
C VAL A 97 -9.61 -25.90 4.02
N ASP A 98 -9.84 -27.14 3.55
CA ASP A 98 -9.81 -28.32 4.42
C ASP A 98 -8.42 -28.64 4.99
N GLU A 99 -7.34 -28.38 4.22
CA GLU A 99 -5.96 -28.55 4.69
C GLU A 99 -5.59 -27.45 5.69
N LYS A 100 -6.07 -26.22 5.48
CA LYS A 100 -5.90 -25.11 6.43
C LYS A 100 -6.65 -25.36 7.74
N LEU A 101 -7.85 -25.94 7.67
CA LEU A 101 -8.62 -26.33 8.86
C LEU A 101 -7.94 -27.46 9.62
N TYR A 102 -7.31 -28.41 8.92
CA TYR A 102 -6.49 -29.45 9.54
C TYR A 102 -5.26 -28.88 10.23
N TRP A 103 -4.55 -27.98 9.55
CA TRP A 103 -3.40 -27.30 10.13
C TRP A 103 -3.80 -26.43 11.34
N ALA A 104 -4.95 -25.76 11.26
CA ALA A 104 -5.52 -25.02 12.38
C ALA A 104 -5.83 -25.94 13.56
N PHE A 105 -6.47 -27.08 13.32
CA PHE A 105 -6.77 -28.05 14.37
C PHE A 105 -5.52 -28.48 15.13
N GLN A 106 -4.45 -28.81 14.41
CA GLN A 106 -3.15 -29.17 15.03
C GLN A 106 -2.51 -28.04 15.85
N LEU A 107 -2.83 -26.78 15.55
CA LEU A 107 -2.37 -25.64 16.34
C LEU A 107 -3.16 -25.47 17.65
N TYR A 108 -4.41 -25.90 17.67
CA TYR A 108 -5.28 -25.83 18.84
C TYR A 108 -5.16 -27.05 19.76
N ASP A 109 -4.81 -28.21 19.21
CA ASP A 109 -4.55 -29.48 19.91
C ASP A 109 -3.08 -29.51 20.39
N ILE A 110 -2.84 -29.13 21.65
CA ILE A 110 -1.48 -28.92 22.19
C ILE A 110 -0.84 -30.26 22.52
N ASP A 111 -1.61 -31.20 23.08
CA ASP A 111 -1.12 -32.52 23.47
C ASP A 111 -1.14 -33.56 22.33
N ASN A 112 -1.77 -33.23 21.20
CA ASN A 112 -1.96 -34.07 20.01
C ASN A 112 -2.75 -35.36 20.31
N ASP A 113 -3.71 -35.31 21.23
CA ASP A 113 -4.58 -36.45 21.55
C ASP A 113 -5.70 -36.64 20.50
N GLY A 114 -5.81 -35.72 19.53
CA GLY A 114 -6.81 -35.74 18.46
C GLY A 114 -8.12 -35.04 18.83
N TYR A 115 -8.17 -34.39 20.00
CA TYR A 115 -9.29 -33.62 20.51
C TYR A 115 -8.79 -32.27 21.02
N ILE A 116 -9.60 -31.21 20.87
CA ILE A 116 -9.28 -29.90 21.47
C ILE A 116 -10.09 -29.74 22.74
N THR A 117 -9.43 -29.58 23.87
CA THR A 117 -10.07 -29.28 25.16
C THR A 117 -10.26 -27.78 25.38
N GLN A 118 -11.15 -27.40 26.29
CA GLN A 118 -11.39 -25.98 26.63
C GLN A 118 -10.13 -25.29 27.16
N ASP A 119 -9.33 -26.01 27.95
CA ASP A 119 -8.09 -25.49 28.51
C ASP A 119 -7.06 -25.23 27.40
N GLU A 120 -6.89 -26.15 26.45
CA GLU A 120 -5.98 -25.98 25.32
C GLU A 120 -6.37 -24.81 24.42
N MET A 121 -7.66 -24.68 24.11
CA MET A 121 -8.15 -23.55 23.35
C MET A 121 -7.92 -22.22 24.10
N LEU A 122 -8.09 -22.21 25.42
CA LEU A 122 -7.80 -21.04 26.25
C LEU A 122 -6.32 -20.67 26.22
N HIS A 123 -5.42 -21.65 26.26
CA HIS A 123 -3.97 -21.43 26.16
C HIS A 123 -3.56 -20.77 24.83
N ILE A 124 -4.11 -21.23 23.71
CA ILE A 124 -3.85 -20.64 22.39
C ILE A 124 -4.44 -19.23 22.27
N VAL A 125 -5.68 -19.05 22.71
CA VAL A 125 -6.36 -17.74 22.64
C VAL A 125 -5.67 -16.72 23.54
N ASP A 126 -5.28 -17.08 24.77
CA ASP A 126 -4.49 -16.21 25.66
C ASP A 126 -3.13 -15.82 25.03
N ALA A 127 -2.45 -16.77 24.38
CA ALA A 127 -1.19 -16.51 23.69
C ALA A 127 -1.36 -15.53 22.52
N ILE A 128 -2.45 -15.66 21.74
CA ILE A 128 -2.79 -14.70 20.66
C ILE A 128 -3.12 -13.32 21.25
N TYR A 129 -3.86 -13.23 22.35
CA TYR A 129 -4.20 -11.95 22.99
C TYR A 129 -2.95 -11.24 23.53
N LYS A 130 -1.99 -11.97 24.09
CA LYS A 130 -0.69 -11.43 24.55
C LYS A 130 0.22 -11.02 23.38
N MET A 131 0.16 -11.75 22.27
CA MET A 131 0.91 -11.42 21.05
C MET A 131 0.36 -10.17 20.34
N VAL A 132 -0.95 -10.07 20.20
CA VAL A 132 -1.62 -8.97 19.48
C VAL A 132 -1.76 -7.72 20.36
N GLY A 133 -1.70 -7.88 21.68
CA GLY A 133 -1.87 -6.81 22.65
C GLY A 133 -3.23 -6.13 22.54
N SER A 134 -3.40 -4.97 23.19
CA SER A 134 -4.66 -4.19 23.17
C SER A 134 -5.01 -3.56 21.81
N MET A 135 -4.41 -4.01 20.70
CA MET A 135 -4.62 -3.46 19.36
C MET A 135 -5.99 -3.84 18.79
N VAL A 136 -6.55 -4.98 19.16
CA VAL A 136 -7.89 -5.43 18.72
C VAL A 136 -8.91 -5.16 19.81
N LYS A 137 -9.90 -4.29 19.53
CA LYS A 137 -11.06 -4.11 20.42
C LYS A 137 -12.05 -5.23 20.12
N LEU A 138 -12.25 -6.13 21.07
CA LEU A 138 -13.25 -7.17 20.98
C LEU A 138 -14.57 -6.72 21.63
N PRO A 139 -15.72 -7.28 21.20
CA PRO A 139 -17.02 -7.02 21.81
C PRO A 139 -17.05 -7.33 23.33
N PRO A 140 -17.93 -6.72 24.13
CA PRO A 140 -18.03 -6.95 25.59
C PRO A 140 -18.37 -8.40 25.99
N ASP A 141 -18.97 -9.17 25.09
CA ASP A 141 -19.30 -10.59 25.22
C ASP A 141 -18.10 -11.52 24.89
N GLU A 142 -17.00 -10.98 24.37
CA GLU A 142 -15.76 -11.68 24.00
C GLU A 142 -14.51 -10.94 24.52
N ASP A 143 -14.67 -10.11 25.55
CA ASP A 143 -13.63 -9.21 26.05
C ASP A 143 -12.52 -9.94 26.82
N THR A 144 -12.77 -11.18 27.23
CA THR A 144 -11.77 -12.07 27.81
C THR A 144 -11.62 -13.36 27.00
N PRO A 145 -10.40 -13.93 26.94
CA PRO A 145 -10.15 -15.23 26.33
C PRO A 145 -11.14 -16.31 26.78
N GLU A 146 -11.51 -16.34 28.06
CA GLU A 146 -12.42 -17.35 28.64
C GLU A 146 -13.83 -17.25 28.08
N LYS A 147 -14.38 -16.05 27.94
CA LYS A 147 -15.72 -15.86 27.36
C LYS A 147 -15.75 -16.23 25.89
N ARG A 148 -14.67 -15.95 25.16
CA ARG A 148 -14.55 -16.28 23.75
C ARG A 148 -14.42 -17.78 23.54
N VAL A 149 -13.60 -18.46 24.34
CA VAL A 149 -13.46 -19.94 24.30
C VAL A 149 -14.80 -20.60 24.61
N LYS A 150 -15.49 -20.14 25.66
CA LYS A 150 -16.80 -20.67 26.02
C LYS A 150 -17.82 -20.54 24.88
N LYS A 151 -17.88 -19.38 24.23
CA LYS A 151 -18.75 -19.15 23.07
C LYS A 151 -18.41 -20.05 21.89
N ILE A 152 -17.13 -20.32 21.64
CA ILE A 152 -16.68 -21.22 20.58
C ILE A 152 -17.10 -22.66 20.89
N PHE A 153 -16.88 -23.13 22.11
CA PHE A 153 -17.32 -24.46 22.54
C PHE A 153 -18.84 -24.61 22.48
N ASP A 154 -19.60 -23.65 23.00
CA ASP A 154 -21.08 -23.69 22.96
C ASP A 154 -21.65 -23.77 21.52
N LEU A 155 -20.88 -23.36 20.51
CA LEU A 155 -21.25 -23.38 19.10
C LEU A 155 -20.74 -24.60 18.32
N MET A 156 -19.60 -25.17 18.72
CA MET A 156 -18.91 -26.22 17.97
C MET A 156 -19.09 -27.61 18.58
N ASP A 157 -19.18 -27.71 19.91
CA ASP A 157 -19.35 -28.95 20.68
C ASP A 157 -20.83 -29.38 20.61
N ASN A 158 -21.16 -30.20 19.59
CA ASN A 158 -22.55 -30.57 19.31
C ASN A 158 -23.00 -31.74 20.17
N ASP A 159 -22.09 -32.65 20.50
CA ASP A 159 -22.37 -33.81 21.34
C ASP A 159 -22.21 -33.53 22.85
N LYS A 160 -21.66 -32.36 23.21
CA LYS A 160 -21.45 -31.87 24.58
C LYS A 160 -20.55 -32.78 25.39
N ASP A 161 -19.59 -33.43 24.74
CA ASP A 161 -18.61 -34.28 25.39
C ASP A 161 -17.50 -33.47 26.12
N GLY A 162 -17.50 -32.14 25.94
CA GLY A 162 -16.55 -31.21 26.55
C GLY A 162 -15.21 -31.14 25.83
N ARG A 163 -15.12 -31.72 24.64
CA ARG A 163 -13.97 -31.74 23.74
C ARG A 163 -14.46 -31.37 22.33
N LEU A 164 -13.53 -31.02 21.43
CA LEU A 164 -13.87 -30.81 20.03
C LEU A 164 -13.13 -31.82 19.18
N SER A 165 -13.88 -32.70 18.54
CA SER A 165 -13.34 -33.59 17.53
C SER A 165 -12.99 -32.81 16.25
N MET A 166 -12.14 -33.41 15.42
CA MET A 166 -11.75 -32.81 14.14
C MET A 166 -12.93 -32.58 13.19
N GLU A 167 -13.96 -33.42 13.27
CA GLU A 167 -15.18 -33.28 12.45
C GLU A 167 -16.04 -32.11 12.92
N GLU A 168 -16.21 -31.95 14.24
CA GLU A 168 -16.91 -30.83 14.86
C GLU A 168 -16.19 -29.50 14.65
N PHE A 169 -14.86 -29.50 14.75
CA PHE A 169 -14.07 -28.31 14.47
C PHE A 169 -14.21 -27.87 13.00
N LYS A 170 -14.21 -28.81 12.05
CA LYS A 170 -14.43 -28.52 10.63
C LYS A 170 -15.85 -28.01 10.35
N GLU A 171 -16.86 -28.60 10.98
CA GLU A 171 -18.25 -28.19 10.78
C GLU A 171 -18.54 -26.84 11.45
N GLY A 172 -18.06 -26.65 12.68
CA GLY A 172 -18.17 -25.41 13.43
C GLY A 172 -17.43 -24.24 12.75
N SER A 173 -16.25 -24.49 12.18
CA SER A 173 -15.48 -23.46 11.46
C SER A 173 -16.15 -23.02 10.15
N LYS A 174 -17.01 -23.85 9.57
CA LYS A 174 -17.86 -23.49 8.42
C LYS A 174 -19.07 -22.65 8.84
N LYS A 175 -19.58 -22.85 10.06
CA LYS A 175 -20.72 -22.12 10.63
C LYS A 175 -20.33 -20.75 11.22
N ASP A 176 -19.09 -20.59 11.69
CA ASP A 176 -18.55 -19.31 12.18
C ASP A 176 -17.41 -18.78 11.29
N PRO A 177 -17.69 -17.79 10.40
CA PRO A 177 -16.70 -17.16 9.54
C PRO A 177 -15.57 -16.45 10.31
N THR A 178 -15.73 -16.14 11.60
CA THR A 178 -14.73 -15.42 12.39
C THR A 178 -13.50 -16.25 12.69
N ILE A 179 -13.63 -17.58 12.79
CA ILE A 179 -12.52 -18.52 13.00
C ILE A 179 -11.67 -18.60 11.72
N LEU A 180 -12.32 -18.72 10.56
CA LEU A 180 -11.65 -18.62 9.25
C LEU A 180 -11.00 -17.25 9.02
N GLN A 181 -11.62 -16.17 9.52
CA GLN A 181 -11.07 -14.82 9.43
C GLN A 181 -9.87 -14.60 10.36
N ALA A 182 -9.83 -15.25 11.52
CA ALA A 182 -8.68 -15.29 12.41
C ALA A 182 -7.53 -16.14 11.83
N LEU A 183 -7.84 -17.22 11.12
CA LEU A 183 -6.85 -17.99 10.35
C LEU A 183 -6.31 -17.19 9.16
N ASN A 184 -7.14 -16.37 8.50
CA ASN A 184 -6.71 -15.45 7.44
C ASN A 184 -5.92 -14.23 7.96
N LEU A 185 -5.81 -14.01 9.28
CA LEU A 185 -4.92 -12.99 9.84
C LEU A 185 -3.44 -13.29 9.49
N TYR A 186 -3.10 -14.57 9.27
CA TYR A 186 -1.81 -15.01 8.74
C TYR A 186 -1.54 -14.55 7.30
N ASP A 187 -2.58 -14.46 6.45
CA ASP A 187 -2.44 -13.91 5.09
C ASP A 187 -2.06 -12.41 5.12
N GLY A 188 -2.34 -11.70 6.22
CA GLY A 188 -1.86 -10.34 6.47
C GLY A 188 -0.35 -10.25 6.75
N MET A 189 0.27 -11.31 7.27
CA MET A 189 1.73 -11.38 7.48
C MET A 189 2.50 -11.59 6.17
N LYS A 190 1.88 -12.29 5.20
CA LYS A 190 2.41 -12.56 3.85
C LYS A 190 2.81 -11.29 3.10
N VAL A 191 1.98 -10.24 3.17
CA VAL A 191 2.21 -8.96 2.47
C VAL A 191 3.46 -8.24 2.98
N LYS A 192 3.93 -8.52 4.20
CA LYS A 192 5.14 -7.89 4.76
C LYS A 192 6.38 -8.77 4.62
N LEU A 193 6.27 -10.09 4.72
CA LEU A 193 7.39 -11.02 4.46
C LEU A 193 7.90 -10.93 3.01
N ASP A 194 7.00 -10.80 2.03
CA ASP A 194 7.37 -10.61 0.62
C ASP A 194 8.11 -9.28 0.34
N ASN A 195 7.91 -8.27 1.19
CA ASN A 195 8.49 -6.94 1.03
C ASN A 195 9.85 -6.79 1.75
N THR A 196 10.10 -7.55 2.81
CA THR A 196 11.37 -7.53 3.54
C THR A 196 12.50 -8.21 2.75
N VAL A 197 12.19 -9.21 1.93
CA VAL A 197 13.19 -9.92 1.08
C VAL A 197 13.59 -9.13 -0.17
N LYS A 198 12.82 -8.10 -0.56
CA LYS A 198 13.08 -7.28 -1.76
C LYS A 198 14.03 -6.10 -1.56
N CYS A 199 14.65 -5.97 -0.39
CA CYS A 199 15.55 -4.85 -0.10
C CYS A 199 16.95 -5.33 0.31
N LYS A 200 17.85 -5.52 -0.67
CA LYS A 200 19.21 -4.95 -0.72
C LYS A 200 19.93 -5.32 -2.03
N LYS A 201 20.64 -4.34 -2.57
CA LYS A 201 21.26 -4.26 -3.91
C LYS A 201 22.40 -5.28 -4.16
N TRP A 202 22.46 -5.67 -5.43
CA TRP A 202 23.55 -6.09 -6.31
C TRP A 202 24.99 -6.15 -5.77
N GLU A 203 25.61 -7.32 -5.87
CA GLU A 203 27.01 -7.53 -6.30
C GLU A 203 27.17 -8.97 -6.84
N GLN A 204 28.08 -9.14 -7.80
CA GLN A 204 28.06 -10.12 -8.90
C GLN A 204 28.59 -11.52 -8.53
N GLU A 205 27.84 -12.57 -8.89
CA GLU A 205 28.31 -13.92 -9.29
C GLU A 205 27.34 -14.48 -10.36
N PRO A 206 27.75 -15.38 -11.29
CA PRO A 206 27.01 -15.67 -12.51
C PRO A 206 25.63 -16.29 -12.25
N ASP A 207 24.58 -15.53 -12.57
CA ASP A 207 23.18 -15.86 -12.35
C ASP A 207 22.71 -17.04 -13.22
N VAL A 208 22.52 -18.21 -12.59
CA VAL A 208 21.83 -19.36 -13.21
C VAL A 208 20.41 -18.97 -13.68
N GLU A 209 19.80 -17.98 -13.01
CA GLU A 209 18.52 -17.40 -13.40
C GLU A 209 18.62 -16.56 -14.69
N PHE A 210 19.75 -15.89 -14.91
CA PHE A 210 20.01 -15.12 -16.12
C PHE A 210 20.21 -16.06 -17.31
N ASP A 211 20.95 -17.15 -17.12
CA ASP A 211 21.14 -18.20 -18.14
C ASP A 211 19.79 -18.81 -18.57
N ALA A 212 18.91 -19.16 -17.63
CA ALA A 212 17.58 -19.69 -17.92
C ALA A 212 16.69 -18.67 -18.66
N LYS A 213 16.77 -17.38 -18.28
CA LYS A 213 16.08 -16.29 -18.98
C LYS A 213 16.60 -16.09 -20.41
N MET A 214 17.90 -16.26 -20.63
CA MET A 214 18.50 -16.20 -21.97
C MET A 214 18.08 -17.42 -22.81
N GLU A 215 17.91 -18.60 -22.22
CA GLU A 215 17.41 -19.78 -22.94
C GLU A 215 15.94 -19.63 -23.36
N GLU A 216 15.07 -19.20 -22.46
CA GLU A 216 13.64 -18.91 -22.75
C GLU A 216 13.51 -17.83 -23.85
N MET A 217 14.33 -16.79 -23.78
CA MET A 217 14.40 -15.75 -24.81
C MET A 217 14.93 -16.29 -26.15
N SER A 218 15.86 -17.24 -26.15
CA SER A 218 16.34 -17.90 -27.38
C SER A 218 15.22 -18.70 -28.05
N GLU A 219 14.38 -19.39 -27.27
CA GLU A 219 13.22 -20.13 -27.80
C GLU A 219 12.16 -19.19 -28.38
N THR A 220 11.88 -18.09 -27.69
CA THR A 220 10.93 -17.06 -28.15
C THR A 220 11.38 -16.43 -29.47
N VAL A 221 12.67 -16.10 -29.59
CA VAL A 221 13.25 -15.51 -30.81
C VAL A 221 13.24 -16.49 -32.00
N LYS A 222 13.37 -17.80 -31.77
CA LYS A 222 13.28 -18.82 -32.84
C LYS A 222 11.89 -18.90 -33.46
N GLN A 223 10.85 -18.54 -32.70
CA GLN A 223 9.45 -18.58 -33.15
C GLN A 223 9.02 -17.30 -33.89
N GLN A 224 9.82 -16.23 -33.86
CA GLN A 224 9.51 -14.97 -34.52
C GLN A 224 9.78 -15.02 -36.04
N THR A 225 8.88 -14.42 -36.84
CA THR A 225 9.06 -14.26 -38.29
C THR A 225 10.26 -13.37 -38.62
N LYS A 226 11.06 -13.77 -39.63
CA LYS A 226 12.26 -13.04 -40.06
C LYS A 226 11.95 -11.58 -40.39
N SER A 227 12.46 -10.66 -39.57
CA SER A 227 12.44 -9.22 -39.77
C SER A 227 13.73 -8.76 -40.48
N TYR A 228 13.66 -7.67 -41.23
CA TYR A 228 14.84 -7.02 -41.82
C TYR A 228 15.81 -6.46 -40.75
N TYR A 229 15.28 -6.12 -39.56
CA TYR A 229 16.06 -5.59 -38.44
C TYR A 229 16.15 -6.59 -37.29
N ASN A 230 17.34 -6.66 -36.66
CA ASN A 230 17.56 -7.48 -35.47
C ASN A 230 16.85 -6.89 -34.24
N SER A 231 16.13 -7.72 -33.50
CA SER A 231 15.40 -7.34 -32.27
C SER A 231 16.35 -7.07 -31.09
N ASN A 232 15.82 -6.48 -30.01
CA ASN A 232 16.60 -6.24 -28.79
C ASN A 232 16.97 -7.56 -28.09
N GLU A 233 16.09 -8.54 -28.17
CA GLU A 233 16.26 -9.89 -27.65
C GLU A 233 17.41 -10.59 -28.40
N GLN A 234 17.44 -10.51 -29.73
CA GLN A 234 18.54 -11.03 -30.55
C GLN A 234 19.90 -10.39 -30.19
N LYS A 235 19.91 -9.07 -29.97
CA LYS A 235 21.13 -8.35 -29.55
C LYS A 235 21.63 -8.79 -28.17
N LEU A 236 20.73 -8.95 -27.20
CA LEU A 236 21.07 -9.41 -25.85
C LEU A 236 21.61 -10.84 -25.87
N LEU A 237 20.94 -11.74 -26.59
CA LEU A 237 21.41 -13.11 -26.77
C LEU A 237 22.79 -13.17 -27.42
N PHE A 238 23.05 -12.32 -28.41
CA PHE A 238 24.36 -12.25 -29.03
C PHE A 238 25.46 -11.85 -28.03
N VAL A 239 25.24 -10.79 -27.26
CA VAL A 239 26.21 -10.33 -26.24
C VAL A 239 26.41 -11.41 -25.21
N TYR A 240 25.34 -12.01 -24.70
CA TYR A 240 25.41 -13.09 -23.74
C TYR A 240 26.23 -14.28 -24.26
N MET A 241 25.94 -14.76 -25.48
CA MET A 241 26.67 -15.89 -26.07
C MET A 241 28.14 -15.56 -26.35
N ASN A 242 28.45 -14.33 -26.74
CA ASN A 242 29.82 -13.92 -27.08
C ASN A 242 30.67 -13.52 -25.85
N ARG A 243 30.07 -12.89 -24.84
CA ARG A 243 30.78 -12.33 -23.67
C ARG A 243 30.68 -13.18 -22.41
N VAL A 244 29.55 -13.84 -22.20
CA VAL A 244 29.33 -14.69 -21.02
C VAL A 244 29.67 -16.14 -21.34
N LYS A 245 29.13 -16.69 -22.45
CA LYS A 245 29.45 -18.06 -22.88
C LYS A 245 30.74 -18.18 -23.71
N LEU A 246 31.39 -17.06 -24.02
CA LEU A 246 32.68 -16.99 -24.72
C LEU A 246 32.70 -17.70 -26.09
N PHE A 247 31.56 -17.76 -26.78
CA PHE A 247 31.49 -18.32 -28.13
C PHE A 247 32.00 -17.33 -29.19
N ASN A 248 32.51 -17.87 -30.30
CA ASN A 248 32.95 -17.07 -31.44
C ASN A 248 31.78 -16.34 -32.11
N ALA A 249 32.08 -15.24 -32.82
CA ALA A 249 31.06 -14.33 -33.36
C ALA A 249 30.03 -15.05 -34.25
N ALA A 250 30.46 -15.95 -35.14
CA ALA A 250 29.58 -16.70 -36.02
C ALA A 250 28.65 -17.65 -35.26
N LYS A 251 29.16 -18.36 -34.25
CA LYS A 251 28.38 -19.25 -33.39
C LYS A 251 27.38 -18.45 -32.54
N SER A 252 27.80 -17.35 -31.94
CA SER A 252 26.91 -16.46 -31.17
C SER A 252 25.79 -15.87 -32.03
N GLY A 253 26.10 -15.45 -33.27
CA GLY A 253 25.09 -14.94 -34.20
C GLY A 253 24.04 -15.97 -34.59
N ARG A 254 24.46 -17.22 -34.85
CA ARG A 254 23.53 -18.33 -35.15
C ARG A 254 22.61 -18.65 -33.97
N LEU A 255 23.16 -18.74 -32.76
CA LEU A 255 22.39 -19.09 -31.55
C LEU A 255 21.47 -17.96 -31.07
N ALA A 256 21.77 -16.71 -31.42
CA ALA A 256 20.96 -15.53 -31.10
C ALA A 256 19.82 -15.27 -32.09
N GLY A 257 19.26 -16.33 -32.70
CA GLY A 257 18.13 -16.20 -33.63
C GLY A 257 18.52 -15.93 -35.09
N GLY A 258 19.72 -16.34 -35.52
CA GLY A 258 20.12 -16.29 -36.93
C GLY A 258 20.62 -14.93 -37.43
N ILE A 259 21.41 -14.23 -36.63
CA ILE A 259 22.06 -12.98 -37.03
C ILE A 259 23.05 -13.24 -38.16
N ALA A 260 23.00 -12.42 -39.21
CA ALA A 260 23.93 -12.50 -40.33
C ALA A 260 25.39 -12.44 -39.86
N GLU A 261 26.23 -13.34 -40.39
CA GLU A 261 27.60 -13.56 -39.89
C GLU A 261 28.44 -12.27 -39.93
N ARG A 262 28.36 -11.48 -41.02
CA ARG A 262 29.05 -10.19 -41.11
C ARG A 262 28.63 -9.20 -40.01
N THR A 263 27.36 -9.20 -39.62
CA THR A 263 26.86 -8.33 -38.54
C THR A 263 27.36 -8.80 -37.19
N ALA A 264 27.31 -10.11 -36.93
CA ALA A 264 27.87 -10.72 -35.72
C ALA A 264 29.37 -10.45 -35.57
N GLN A 265 30.15 -10.57 -36.65
CA GLN A 265 31.57 -10.25 -36.68
C GLN A 265 31.83 -8.75 -36.40
N LYS A 266 31.06 -7.85 -37.01
CA LYS A 266 31.15 -6.40 -36.73
C LYS A 266 30.84 -6.08 -35.26
N TRP A 267 29.81 -6.70 -34.68
CA TRP A 267 29.45 -6.50 -33.28
C TRP A 267 30.52 -7.04 -32.32
N ALA A 268 31.04 -8.25 -32.55
CA ALA A 268 32.12 -8.80 -31.75
C ALA A 268 33.38 -7.93 -31.80
N LYS A 269 33.75 -7.44 -33.00
CA LYS A 269 34.86 -6.51 -33.19
C LYS A 269 34.65 -5.23 -32.39
N ARG A 270 33.48 -4.60 -32.52
CA ARG A 270 33.17 -3.32 -31.86
C ARG A 270 33.08 -3.43 -30.34
N LEU A 271 32.48 -4.52 -29.82
CA LEU A 271 32.50 -4.80 -28.38
C LEU A 271 33.95 -4.94 -27.86
N LYS A 272 34.87 -5.49 -28.68
CA LYS A 272 36.27 -5.68 -28.29
C LYS A 272 37.03 -4.35 -28.26
N GLU A 273 36.76 -3.46 -29.21
CA GLU A 273 37.38 -2.14 -29.32
C GLU A 273 36.83 -1.14 -28.30
N ASP A 274 35.53 -1.19 -28.01
CA ASP A 274 34.83 -0.31 -27.06
C ASP A 274 34.10 -1.15 -26.00
N LYS A 275 34.66 -1.18 -24.78
CA LYS A 275 34.16 -2.00 -23.67
C LYS A 275 32.81 -1.52 -23.13
N ASP A 276 32.48 -0.25 -23.32
CA ASP A 276 31.26 0.38 -22.82
C ASP A 276 30.20 0.51 -23.93
N TRP A 277 30.46 -0.04 -25.12
CA TRP A 277 29.56 0.05 -26.24
C TRP A 277 28.22 -0.65 -25.97
N ASN A 278 27.14 0.14 -25.90
CA ASN A 278 25.80 -0.37 -25.70
C ASN A 278 25.17 -0.86 -27.03
N ILE A 279 25.03 -2.17 -27.18
CA ILE A 279 24.45 -2.80 -28.38
C ILE A 279 22.94 -2.51 -28.57
N LEU A 280 22.23 -2.24 -27.47
CA LEU A 280 20.78 -1.98 -27.45
C LEU A 280 20.45 -0.57 -27.88
N GLU A 281 21.41 0.35 -27.76
CA GLU A 281 21.23 1.70 -28.25
C GLU A 281 20.94 1.66 -29.75
N LYS A 282 19.86 2.32 -30.16
CA LYS A 282 19.59 2.49 -31.59
C LYS A 282 20.78 3.25 -32.15
N GLN A 283 21.51 2.65 -33.08
CA GLN A 283 22.46 3.36 -33.92
C GLN A 283 21.67 4.30 -34.83
N THR A 284 21.11 5.36 -34.26
CA THR A 284 20.81 6.55 -35.02
C THR A 284 22.15 7.08 -35.51
N ASN A 285 22.24 7.49 -36.76
CA ASN A 285 23.42 8.20 -37.27
C ASN A 285 23.59 9.49 -36.46
N LEU A 286 24.25 9.41 -35.29
CA LEU A 286 24.55 10.54 -34.42
C LEU A 286 25.46 11.54 -35.14
N VAL A 287 26.23 11.06 -36.11
CA VAL A 287 27.14 11.86 -36.94
C VAL A 287 26.39 12.90 -37.79
N ASN A 288 25.13 12.63 -38.17
CA ASN A 288 24.33 13.52 -39.03
C ASN A 288 23.13 14.17 -38.32
N ARG A 289 23.05 14.11 -36.98
CA ARG A 289 21.95 14.75 -36.26
C ARG A 289 22.27 16.24 -36.06
N PRO A 290 21.37 17.16 -36.45
CA PRO A 290 21.54 18.57 -36.08
C PRO A 290 21.61 18.71 -34.57
N LYS A 291 22.46 19.63 -34.09
CA LYS A 291 22.59 19.92 -32.66
C LYS A 291 21.20 20.20 -32.05
N PRO A 292 20.93 19.74 -30.82
CA PRO A 292 19.65 20.01 -30.17
C PRO A 292 19.42 21.52 -30.09
N GLN A 293 18.24 21.97 -30.55
CA GLN A 293 17.87 23.39 -30.58
C GLN A 293 17.74 23.96 -29.16
N LEU A 294 17.45 23.12 -28.17
CA LEU A 294 17.29 23.49 -26.77
C LEU A 294 18.46 22.93 -25.96
N GLY A 295 18.93 23.71 -24.99
CA GLY A 295 20.14 23.47 -24.22
C GLY A 295 19.96 23.92 -22.77
N GLN A 296 21.05 23.98 -22.01
CA GLN A 296 20.98 24.24 -20.57
C GLN A 296 20.42 25.63 -20.22
N GLU A 297 20.75 26.66 -20.99
CA GLU A 297 20.22 28.03 -20.79
C GLU A 297 18.70 28.08 -20.98
N HIS A 298 18.20 27.44 -22.04
CA HIS A 298 16.78 27.30 -22.31
C HIS A 298 16.05 26.52 -21.21
N LYS A 299 16.71 25.51 -20.61
CA LYS A 299 16.16 24.75 -19.47
C LYS A 299 15.98 25.64 -18.25
N THR A 300 16.99 26.42 -17.89
CA THR A 300 16.90 27.36 -16.75
C THR A 300 15.81 28.40 -16.98
N HIS A 301 15.72 28.96 -18.20
CA HIS A 301 14.67 29.92 -18.57
C HIS A 301 13.27 29.34 -18.43
N LEU A 302 13.04 28.13 -18.95
CA LEU A 302 11.74 27.46 -18.87
C LEU A 302 11.34 27.12 -17.43
N ILE A 303 12.29 26.72 -16.58
CA ILE A 303 12.01 26.44 -15.15
C ILE A 303 11.55 27.73 -14.47
N ASN A 304 12.32 28.81 -14.58
CA ASN A 304 11.96 30.10 -13.97
C ASN A 304 10.62 30.63 -14.51
N PHE A 305 10.39 30.52 -15.82
CA PHE A 305 9.13 30.94 -16.44
C PHE A 305 7.91 30.25 -15.83
N TYR A 306 7.99 28.93 -15.58
CA TYR A 306 6.89 28.17 -14.98
C TYR A 306 6.83 28.29 -13.45
N ASP A 307 7.93 28.63 -12.78
CA ASP A 307 7.93 28.98 -11.36
C ASP A 307 7.18 30.30 -11.13
N ASP A 308 7.40 31.30 -11.98
CA ASP A 308 6.69 32.59 -11.93
C ASP A 308 5.25 32.50 -12.47
N ASN A 309 5.03 31.66 -13.48
CA ASN A 309 3.74 31.51 -14.15
C ASN A 309 3.31 30.03 -14.27
N PRO A 310 2.92 29.35 -13.17
CA PRO A 310 2.57 27.92 -13.19
C PRO A 310 1.38 27.58 -14.09
N GLN A 311 0.53 28.57 -14.39
CA GLN A 311 -0.65 28.42 -15.26
C GLN A 311 -0.37 28.75 -16.73
N ALA A 312 0.86 29.15 -17.07
CA ALA A 312 1.20 29.50 -18.43
C ALA A 312 0.93 28.31 -19.37
N ARG A 313 0.33 28.61 -20.52
CA ARG A 313 0.13 27.61 -21.57
C ARG A 313 1.46 27.37 -22.27
N LEU A 314 1.59 26.19 -22.88
CA LEU A 314 2.76 25.83 -23.68
C LEU A 314 3.10 26.85 -24.78
N ILE A 315 2.08 27.53 -25.35
CA ILE A 315 2.31 28.63 -26.31
C ILE A 315 3.10 29.78 -25.67
N GLY A 316 2.75 30.20 -24.45
CA GLY A 316 3.46 31.27 -23.75
C GLY A 316 4.90 30.90 -23.41
N ALA A 317 5.18 29.62 -23.14
CA ALA A 317 6.56 29.15 -22.97
C ALA A 317 7.37 29.21 -24.27
N VAL A 318 6.75 28.91 -25.41
CA VAL A 318 7.38 29.06 -26.74
C VAL A 318 7.63 30.53 -27.04
N ASP A 319 6.64 31.39 -26.83
CA ASP A 319 6.75 32.83 -27.08
C ASP A 319 7.83 33.47 -26.18
N SER A 320 7.89 33.08 -24.91
CA SER A 320 8.92 33.49 -23.95
C SER A 320 10.33 33.08 -24.41
N LEU A 321 10.48 31.85 -24.90
CA LEU A 321 11.75 31.38 -25.46
C LEU A 321 12.14 32.13 -26.73
N THR A 322 11.22 32.33 -27.67
CA THR A 322 11.50 33.04 -28.92
C THR A 322 11.76 34.54 -28.68
N HIS A 323 11.19 35.13 -27.64
CA HIS A 323 11.47 36.52 -27.27
C HIS A 323 12.83 36.69 -26.58
N SER A 324 13.19 35.79 -25.65
CA SER A 324 14.47 35.86 -24.93
C SER A 324 15.67 35.39 -25.75
N PHE A 325 15.45 34.59 -26.80
CA PHE A 325 16.49 34.05 -27.66
C PHE A 325 16.13 34.36 -29.13
N ALA A 326 16.66 35.48 -29.65
CA ALA A 326 16.24 36.10 -30.92
C ALA A 326 16.36 35.20 -32.18
N ASP A 327 17.16 34.13 -32.13
CA ASP A 327 17.35 33.19 -33.24
C ASP A 327 16.57 31.88 -33.09
N LEU A 328 15.72 31.78 -32.06
CA LEU A 328 15.13 30.52 -31.63
C LEU A 328 13.73 30.30 -32.22
N SER A 329 13.67 29.64 -33.38
CA SER A 329 12.42 29.17 -34.01
C SER A 329 12.14 27.71 -33.67
N ILE A 330 11.15 27.47 -32.81
CA ILE A 330 10.89 26.14 -32.24
C ILE A 330 9.41 25.77 -32.28
N LYS A 331 9.14 24.50 -32.59
CA LYS A 331 7.79 23.92 -32.55
C LYS A 331 7.33 23.65 -31.12
N LYS A 332 6.02 23.86 -30.86
CA LYS A 332 5.38 23.54 -29.56
C LYS A 332 5.71 22.13 -29.04
N SER A 333 5.69 21.13 -29.92
CA SER A 333 6.01 19.73 -29.57
C SER A 333 7.43 19.55 -29.03
N THR A 334 8.40 20.31 -29.54
CA THR A 334 9.80 20.26 -29.11
C THR A 334 9.93 20.78 -27.68
N VAL A 335 9.29 21.92 -27.37
CA VAL A 335 9.26 22.48 -26.01
C VAL A 335 8.55 21.52 -25.06
N HIS A 336 7.40 20.93 -25.44
CA HIS A 336 6.69 19.96 -24.61
C HIS A 336 7.55 18.74 -24.25
N ASN A 337 8.27 18.18 -25.23
CA ASN A 337 9.13 17.02 -24.98
C ASN A 337 10.32 17.39 -24.10
N PHE A 338 10.92 18.56 -24.34
CA PHE A 338 12.04 19.07 -23.53
C PHE A 338 11.63 19.34 -22.08
N LEU A 339 10.43 19.90 -21.86
CA LEU A 339 9.86 20.08 -20.52
C LEU A 339 9.74 18.74 -19.77
N LYS A 340 9.35 17.67 -20.47
CA LYS A 340 9.21 16.33 -19.87
C LYS A 340 10.56 15.61 -19.66
N SER A 341 11.44 15.60 -20.67
CA SER A 341 12.68 14.82 -20.63
C SER A 341 13.80 15.53 -19.89
N GLU A 342 14.00 16.83 -20.15
CA GLU A 342 15.15 17.56 -19.64
C GLU A 342 14.79 18.41 -18.41
N CYS A 343 13.63 19.08 -18.40
CA CYS A 343 13.19 19.88 -17.24
C CYS A 343 12.51 19.06 -16.15
N ASN A 344 12.14 17.80 -16.42
CA ASN A 344 11.39 16.91 -15.52
C ASN A 344 10.08 17.54 -14.99
N LEU A 345 9.42 18.35 -15.81
CA LEU A 345 8.15 18.99 -15.49
C LEU A 345 6.98 18.11 -15.98
N SER A 346 5.90 18.08 -15.20
CA SER A 346 4.69 17.33 -15.54
C SER A 346 3.44 18.19 -15.35
N PHE A 347 2.44 18.00 -16.21
CA PHE A 347 1.19 18.74 -16.15
C PHE A 347 0.32 18.25 -14.98
N LYS A 348 -0.13 19.17 -14.11
CA LYS A 348 -0.91 18.88 -12.91
C LYS A 348 -2.17 19.76 -12.85
N ARG A 349 -3.17 19.31 -12.09
CA ARG A 349 -4.35 20.14 -11.78
C ARG A 349 -3.92 21.28 -10.85
N VAL A 350 -4.22 22.52 -11.25
CA VAL A 350 -3.91 23.72 -10.47
C VAL A 350 -4.80 23.79 -9.23
N THR A 351 -4.20 24.12 -8.08
CA THR A 351 -4.93 24.39 -6.82
C THR A 351 -4.78 25.87 -6.49
N LEU A 352 -5.89 26.59 -6.42
CA LEU A 352 -5.89 28.02 -6.09
C LEU A 352 -5.85 28.18 -4.56
N ARG A 353 -4.91 28.98 -4.07
CA ARG A 353 -4.73 29.23 -2.63
C ARG A 353 -4.67 30.75 -2.39
N PRO A 354 -5.38 31.29 -1.39
CA PRO A 354 -5.24 32.70 -1.02
C PRO A 354 -3.80 33.03 -0.61
N VAL A 355 -3.29 34.20 -0.99
CA VAL A 355 -1.95 34.66 -0.63
C VAL A 355 -1.77 34.67 0.90
N ALA A 356 -2.79 35.18 1.61
CA ALA A 356 -2.84 35.26 3.07
C ALA A 356 -2.68 33.89 3.79
N ARG A 357 -2.79 32.77 3.07
CA ARG A 357 -2.61 31.42 3.63
C ARG A 357 -1.20 31.20 4.17
N ASN A 358 -0.18 31.76 3.52
CA ASN A 358 1.23 31.54 3.84
C ASN A 358 1.93 32.82 4.28
N ASP A 359 1.18 33.76 4.84
CA ASP A 359 1.77 34.90 5.55
C ASP A 359 2.65 34.40 6.70
N THR A 360 3.72 35.15 6.98
CA THR A 360 4.69 34.81 8.03
C THR A 360 4.03 34.61 9.39
N THR A 361 2.98 35.37 9.69
CA THR A 361 2.17 35.24 10.92
C THR A 361 1.43 33.91 11.00
N LYS A 362 0.87 33.42 9.88
CA LYS A 362 0.13 32.14 9.82
C LYS A 362 1.07 30.95 9.87
N ILE A 363 2.23 31.04 9.20
CA ILE A 363 3.29 30.02 9.31
C ILE A 363 3.77 29.91 10.76
N ALA A 364 4.05 31.03 11.42
CA ALA A 364 4.43 31.06 12.82
C ALA A 364 3.33 30.48 13.73
N ALA A 365 2.06 30.82 13.48
CA ALA A 365 0.94 30.27 14.23
C ALA A 365 0.83 28.74 14.11
N ARG A 366 1.02 28.18 12.91
CA ARG A 366 1.06 26.72 12.69
C ARG A 366 2.23 26.06 13.42
N LEU A 367 3.42 26.67 13.35
CA LEU A 367 4.61 26.16 14.04
C LEU A 367 4.40 26.16 15.56
N ALA A 368 3.88 27.25 16.12
CA ALA A 368 3.59 27.35 17.54
C ALA A 368 2.55 26.32 17.98
N TRP A 369 1.49 26.14 17.18
CA TRP A 369 0.45 25.15 17.43
C TRP A 369 1.00 23.72 17.43
N VAL A 370 1.75 23.32 16.39
CA VAL A 370 2.31 21.96 16.31
C VAL A 370 3.33 21.72 17.43
N LYS A 371 4.17 22.71 17.76
CA LYS A 371 5.11 22.58 18.89
C LYS A 371 4.38 22.38 20.21
N HIS A 372 3.35 23.20 20.47
CA HIS A 372 2.58 23.11 21.71
C HIS A 372 1.96 21.72 21.88
N TRP A 373 1.30 21.21 20.85
CA TRP A 373 0.58 19.94 20.97
C TRP A 373 1.45 18.70 20.89
N THR A 374 2.61 18.76 20.22
CA THR A 374 3.60 17.66 20.26
C THR A 374 4.16 17.45 21.68
N MET A 375 4.10 18.46 22.55
CA MET A 375 4.52 18.36 23.95
C MET A 375 3.42 17.84 24.89
N THR A 376 2.23 17.55 24.38
CA THR A 376 1.09 17.03 25.16
C THR A 376 0.87 15.54 24.88
N ASP A 377 -0.13 14.94 25.53
CA ASP A 377 -0.60 13.57 25.27
C ASP A 377 -1.46 13.45 24.00
N MET A 378 -1.58 14.53 23.21
CA MET A 378 -2.35 14.54 21.97
C MET A 378 -1.71 13.62 20.92
N ASN A 379 -2.43 12.56 20.55
CA ASN A 379 -2.06 11.63 19.51
C ASN A 379 -3.20 11.54 18.48
N TYR A 380 -2.99 12.19 17.34
CA TYR A 380 -3.92 12.20 16.20
C TYR A 380 -4.44 10.80 15.84
N LEU A 381 -3.59 9.77 15.88
CA LEU A 381 -3.94 8.40 15.51
C LEU A 381 -4.60 7.61 16.64
N GLY A 382 -4.45 8.05 17.88
CA GLY A 382 -4.80 7.28 19.07
C GLY A 382 -6.02 7.81 19.83
N ASN A 383 -6.07 9.11 20.09
CA ASN A 383 -7.01 9.71 21.05
C ASN A 383 -7.72 10.98 20.54
N CYS A 384 -7.60 11.35 19.26
CA CYS A 384 -8.26 12.54 18.72
C CYS A 384 -9.53 12.20 17.93
N VAL A 385 -10.52 13.10 18.02
CA VAL A 385 -11.69 13.15 17.15
C VAL A 385 -11.64 14.43 16.33
N PHE A 386 -11.88 14.34 15.03
CA PHE A 386 -11.83 15.45 14.08
C PHE A 386 -13.24 15.80 13.65
N VAL A 387 -13.64 17.05 13.85
CA VAL A 387 -15.01 17.53 13.62
C VAL A 387 -15.00 18.66 12.61
N ASP A 388 -15.92 18.61 11.66
CA ASP A 388 -16.10 19.64 10.63
C ASP A 388 -17.45 19.49 9.91
N GLU A 389 -17.87 20.55 9.22
CA GLU A 389 -19.06 20.54 8.38
C GLU A 389 -18.76 20.51 6.87
N SER A 390 -19.62 19.85 6.11
CA SER A 390 -19.58 19.95 4.65
C SER A 390 -20.94 20.14 4.01
N ALA A 391 -20.98 21.05 3.04
CA ALA A 391 -22.14 21.31 2.20
C ALA A 391 -22.27 20.28 1.06
N PHE A 392 -23.47 19.74 0.88
CA PHE A 392 -23.90 18.84 -0.18
C PHE A 392 -25.13 19.38 -0.90
N ASN A 393 -25.22 19.15 -2.21
CA ASN A 393 -26.42 19.50 -2.98
C ASN A 393 -26.70 18.43 -4.07
N ILE A 394 -27.97 18.33 -4.48
CA ILE A 394 -28.43 17.36 -5.50
C ILE A 394 -27.82 17.61 -6.89
N ASN A 395 -27.29 18.81 -7.12
CA ASN A 395 -26.68 19.22 -8.39
C ASN A 395 -25.17 18.96 -8.45
N MET A 396 -24.58 18.29 -7.45
CA MET A 396 -23.16 17.92 -7.47
C MET A 396 -22.90 16.93 -8.61
N ARG A 397 -21.92 17.25 -9.48
CA ARG A 397 -21.53 16.42 -10.64
C ARG A 397 -20.00 16.33 -10.78
N PRO A 398 -19.48 15.34 -11.53
CA PRO A 398 -18.07 15.28 -11.91
C PRO A 398 -17.71 16.48 -12.80
N SER A 399 -16.47 16.95 -12.74
CA SER A 399 -16.00 18.11 -13.50
C SER A 399 -15.59 17.79 -14.94
N GLY A 400 -15.70 16.54 -15.38
CA GLY A 400 -15.29 16.10 -16.70
C GLY A 400 -16.25 15.05 -17.26
N GLY A 401 -16.33 14.98 -18.58
CA GLY A 401 -17.17 14.05 -19.32
C GLY A 401 -16.56 13.72 -20.68
N TRP A 402 -17.07 12.67 -21.31
CA TRP A 402 -16.66 12.23 -22.64
C TRP A 402 -17.69 12.69 -23.68
N SER A 403 -17.22 13.12 -24.85
CA SER A 403 -18.03 13.46 -26.02
C SER A 403 -17.30 13.02 -27.28
N GLU A 404 -18.00 12.98 -28.41
CA GLU A 404 -17.38 12.76 -29.70
C GLU A 404 -16.29 13.79 -29.97
N LYS A 405 -15.19 13.35 -30.57
CA LYS A 405 -14.04 14.22 -30.85
C LYS A 405 -14.47 15.40 -31.72
N GLY A 406 -14.26 16.61 -31.23
CA GLY A 406 -14.66 17.85 -31.91
C GLY A 406 -15.99 18.43 -31.44
N THR A 407 -16.72 17.73 -30.56
CA THR A 407 -17.97 18.21 -29.96
C THR A 407 -17.81 18.47 -28.46
N PRO A 408 -18.50 19.48 -27.89
CA PRO A 408 -18.49 19.70 -26.44
C PRO A 408 -19.32 18.63 -25.72
N ALA A 409 -18.84 18.17 -24.56
CA ALA A 409 -19.64 17.36 -23.65
C ALA A 409 -20.68 18.26 -22.96
N ILE A 410 -21.95 18.17 -23.39
CA ILE A 410 -23.03 19.00 -22.86
C ILE A 410 -23.82 18.22 -21.81
N VAL A 411 -24.02 18.82 -20.64
CA VAL A 411 -24.88 18.29 -19.56
C VAL A 411 -25.94 19.33 -19.22
N THR A 412 -27.22 18.97 -19.34
CA THR A 412 -28.34 19.86 -18.98
C THR A 412 -28.56 19.89 -17.47
N THR A 413 -28.72 21.09 -16.91
CA THR A 413 -28.98 21.30 -15.47
C THR A 413 -30.32 22.00 -15.24
N PRO A 414 -31.07 21.65 -14.18
CA PRO A 414 -32.25 22.41 -13.78
C PRO A 414 -31.88 23.87 -13.46
N SER A 415 -32.71 24.83 -13.88
CA SER A 415 -32.49 26.26 -13.62
C SER A 415 -32.67 26.67 -12.15
N THR A 416 -33.35 25.84 -11.35
CA THR A 416 -33.61 26.10 -9.93
C THR A 416 -32.35 25.87 -9.08
N ARG A 417 -31.99 26.86 -8.25
CA ARG A 417 -30.89 26.73 -7.28
C ARG A 417 -31.20 25.60 -6.30
N ALA A 418 -30.42 24.51 -6.36
CA ALA A 418 -30.57 23.40 -5.44
C ALA A 418 -30.29 23.84 -3.99
N ILE A 419 -31.10 23.34 -3.08
CA ILE A 419 -30.92 23.54 -1.65
C ILE A 419 -29.66 22.79 -1.20
N SER A 420 -28.75 23.52 -0.55
CA SER A 420 -27.55 22.94 0.04
C SER A 420 -27.86 22.44 1.45
N HIS A 421 -27.58 21.17 1.71
CA HIS A 421 -27.69 20.57 3.03
C HIS A 421 -26.29 20.51 3.65
N THR A 422 -26.17 20.85 4.92
CA THR A 422 -24.89 20.84 5.64
C THR A 422 -24.84 19.59 6.50
N VAL A 423 -23.77 18.81 6.37
CA VAL A 423 -23.55 17.62 7.17
C VAL A 423 -22.45 17.91 8.18
N LEU A 424 -22.72 17.74 9.46
CA LEU A 424 -21.72 17.73 10.51
C LEU A 424 -21.16 16.32 10.62
N GLY A 425 -19.85 16.18 10.46
CA GLY A 425 -19.16 14.90 10.58
C GLY A 425 -18.17 14.93 11.73
N ALA A 426 -18.02 13.80 12.41
CA ALA A 426 -16.96 13.56 13.36
C ALA A 426 -16.27 12.24 13.02
N ILE A 427 -14.95 12.25 12.87
CA ILE A 427 -14.17 11.05 12.54
C ILE A 427 -12.98 10.87 13.47
N SER A 428 -12.53 9.64 13.62
CA SER A 428 -11.24 9.30 14.24
C SER A 428 -10.39 8.50 13.26
N ALA A 429 -9.13 8.24 13.59
CA ALA A 429 -8.27 7.38 12.78
C ALA A 429 -8.77 5.93 12.65
N ARG A 430 -9.75 5.51 13.46
CA ARG A 430 -10.25 4.12 13.51
C ARG A 430 -11.68 3.96 13.02
N PHE A 431 -12.53 4.96 13.24
CA PHE A 431 -13.96 4.88 12.92
C PHE A 431 -14.57 6.27 12.72
N ILE A 432 -15.68 6.30 11.98
CA ILE A 432 -16.60 7.44 11.92
C ILE A 432 -17.32 7.50 13.28
N VAL A 433 -17.26 8.64 13.95
CA VAL A 433 -17.85 8.84 15.28
C VAL A 433 -19.32 9.19 15.14
N SER A 434 -19.65 10.20 14.34
CA SER A 434 -21.03 10.60 14.07
C SER A 434 -21.15 11.33 12.73
N MET A 435 -22.33 11.26 12.14
CA MET A 435 -22.71 11.96 10.92
C MET A 435 -24.14 12.48 11.11
N GLU A 436 -24.30 13.80 11.17
CA GLU A 436 -25.61 14.44 11.32
C GLU A 436 -25.89 15.37 10.14
N LEU A 437 -26.98 15.10 9.41
CA LEU A 437 -27.46 15.98 8.35
C LEU A 437 -28.29 17.10 8.96
N ARG A 438 -28.03 18.34 8.53
CA ARG A 438 -28.85 19.51 8.85
C ARG A 438 -29.61 19.98 7.62
N SER A 439 -30.92 20.12 7.77
CA SER A 439 -31.76 20.81 6.81
C SER A 439 -31.63 22.33 7.02
N PRO A 440 -31.65 23.15 5.94
CA PRO A 440 -31.54 24.61 6.08
C PRO A 440 -32.77 25.29 6.70
N GLN A 441 -33.87 24.56 6.96
CA GLN A 441 -35.11 25.08 7.53
C GLN A 441 -35.29 24.81 9.03
N GLU A 442 -34.45 23.99 9.65
CA GLU A 442 -34.45 23.81 11.09
C GLU A 442 -33.68 24.94 11.77
N GLU A 443 -34.39 25.75 12.58
CA GLU A 443 -33.74 26.65 13.54
C GLU A 443 -32.73 25.86 14.37
N TRP A 444 -31.63 26.53 14.75
CA TRP A 444 -30.60 26.01 15.64
C TRP A 444 -31.24 25.45 16.93
N SER A 445 -31.60 24.17 16.93
CA SER A 445 -31.98 23.49 18.14
C SER A 445 -30.67 23.18 18.86
N LYS A 446 -30.54 23.74 20.06
CA LYS A 446 -29.38 23.75 20.96
C LYS A 446 -28.95 22.37 21.47
N ARG A 447 -29.09 21.34 20.64
CA ARG A 447 -28.89 19.92 20.96
C ARG A 447 -27.93 19.31 19.95
N ILE A 448 -26.66 19.73 20.01
CA ILE A 448 -25.57 18.90 19.51
C ILE A 448 -25.55 17.65 20.40
N LYS A 449 -26.08 16.54 19.88
CA LYS A 449 -25.94 15.22 20.48
C LYS A 449 -24.87 14.49 19.67
N ILE A 450 -23.60 14.79 19.94
CA ILE A 450 -22.56 13.82 19.60
C ILE A 450 -22.85 12.60 20.49
N ASP A 451 -23.49 11.58 19.93
CA ASP A 451 -23.69 10.30 20.60
C ASP A 451 -22.35 9.57 20.57
N TYR A 452 -21.57 9.73 21.64
CA TYR A 452 -20.33 8.99 21.83
C TYR A 452 -20.57 7.48 22.10
N GLY A 453 -21.82 7.02 22.11
CA GLY A 453 -22.21 5.76 22.73
C GLY A 453 -21.80 5.75 24.21
N ASN A 454 -22.01 4.63 24.91
CA ASN A 454 -21.65 4.46 26.33
C ASN A 454 -20.12 4.45 26.61
N ARG A 455 -19.31 5.15 25.79
CA ARG A 455 -17.85 5.03 25.73
C ARG A 455 -17.18 6.15 26.55
N LYS A 456 -16.95 5.87 27.83
CA LYS A 456 -16.22 6.72 28.81
C LYS A 456 -14.71 6.87 28.50
N ARG A 457 -14.29 7.25 27.29
CA ARG A 457 -12.88 7.59 27.02
C ARG A 457 -12.76 9.06 26.63
N LYS A 458 -12.14 9.83 27.53
CA LYS A 458 -11.78 11.24 27.38
C LYS A 458 -10.90 11.40 26.13
N ALA A 459 -11.34 12.17 25.14
CA ALA A 459 -10.64 12.35 23.88
C ALA A 459 -10.65 13.84 23.49
N PRO A 460 -9.53 14.46 23.08
CA PRO A 460 -9.56 15.80 22.49
C PRO A 460 -10.33 15.84 21.17
N ASP A 461 -11.20 16.85 21.05
CA ASP A 461 -11.98 17.16 19.85
C ASP A 461 -11.26 18.28 19.08
N VAL A 462 -10.68 17.95 17.93
CA VAL A 462 -9.98 18.85 17.02
C VAL A 462 -10.97 19.40 16.00
N MET A 463 -11.07 20.73 15.92
CA MET A 463 -12.02 21.43 15.06
C MET A 463 -11.42 22.70 14.44
N ASP A 464 -12.00 23.17 13.35
CA ASP A 464 -11.56 24.42 12.74
C ASP A 464 -11.89 25.63 13.65
N ASN A 465 -11.15 26.71 13.48
CA ASN A 465 -11.31 27.94 14.26
C ASN A 465 -12.36 28.87 13.62
N ALA A 466 -13.50 28.30 13.23
CA ALA A 466 -14.62 29.06 12.71
C ALA A 466 -15.43 29.67 13.88
N PRO A 467 -16.04 30.86 13.72
CA PRO A 467 -16.83 31.51 14.76
C PRO A 467 -17.99 30.65 15.31
N ILE A 468 -18.50 29.73 14.47
CA ILE A 468 -19.55 28.78 14.84
C ILE A 468 -19.08 27.70 15.82
N HIS A 469 -17.77 27.49 15.95
CA HIS A 469 -17.17 26.52 16.87
C HIS A 469 -16.66 27.17 18.16
N THR A 470 -16.28 28.45 18.13
CA THR A 470 -15.64 29.15 19.26
C THR A 470 -16.62 29.83 20.22
N ALA A 471 -17.92 29.55 20.09
CA ALA A 471 -18.92 30.03 21.04
C ALA A 471 -18.64 29.42 22.42
N LYS A 472 -18.57 30.26 23.47
CA LYS A 472 -18.27 29.81 24.85
C LYS A 472 -19.16 28.67 25.33
N GLU A 473 -20.42 28.66 24.88
CA GLU A 473 -21.40 27.61 25.18
C GLU A 473 -20.95 26.22 24.69
N ILE A 474 -20.21 26.15 23.58
CA ILE A 474 -19.71 24.89 22.99
C ILE A 474 -18.56 24.33 23.84
N ASP A 475 -17.60 25.18 24.22
CA ASP A 475 -16.50 24.77 25.10
C ASP A 475 -17.00 24.26 26.46
N GLU A 476 -18.01 24.91 27.03
CA GLU A 476 -18.65 24.46 28.27
C GLU A 476 -19.32 23.09 28.12
N LEU A 477 -20.01 22.84 27.00
CA LEU A 477 -20.67 21.56 26.71
C LEU A 477 -19.67 20.41 26.48
N ILE A 478 -18.57 20.68 25.78
CA ILE A 478 -17.50 19.71 25.52
C ILE A 478 -16.77 19.39 26.82
N THR A 479 -16.45 20.41 27.61
CA THR A 479 -15.78 20.26 28.91
C THR A 479 -16.66 19.51 29.90
N LYS A 480 -17.97 19.79 29.94
CA LYS A 480 -18.95 19.07 30.78
C LYS A 480 -19.02 17.57 30.46
N ARG A 481 -18.73 17.18 29.22
CA ARG A 481 -18.66 15.78 28.78
C ARG A 481 -17.28 15.15 29.00
N GLY A 482 -16.30 15.91 29.49
CA GLY A 482 -14.95 15.43 29.79
C GLY A 482 -14.00 15.39 28.58
N HIS A 483 -14.35 16.10 27.51
CA HIS A 483 -13.53 16.27 26.30
C HIS A 483 -12.79 17.61 26.34
N LYS A 484 -11.75 17.77 25.51
CA LYS A 484 -10.96 19.00 25.39
C LYS A 484 -11.07 19.53 23.96
N SER A 485 -11.56 20.76 23.79
CA SER A 485 -11.58 21.43 22.49
C SER A 485 -10.17 21.82 22.05
N ILE A 486 -9.81 21.50 20.81
CA ILE A 486 -8.56 21.90 20.17
C ILE A 486 -8.90 22.62 18.86
N TYR A 487 -8.57 23.90 18.79
CA TYR A 487 -8.83 24.72 17.61
C TYR A 487 -7.62 24.78 16.71
N LEU A 488 -7.82 24.58 15.40
CA LEU A 488 -6.76 24.65 14.40
C LEU A 488 -6.31 26.09 14.11
N PRO A 489 -5.05 26.30 13.67
CA PRO A 489 -4.61 27.60 13.19
C PRO A 489 -5.39 28.00 11.93
N PRO A 490 -5.70 29.29 11.73
CA PRO A 490 -6.44 29.76 10.56
C PRO A 490 -5.83 29.28 9.23
N TYR A 491 -6.68 28.97 8.25
CA TYR A 491 -6.28 28.48 6.92
C TYR A 491 -5.43 27.20 6.95
N SER A 492 -5.72 26.25 7.84
CA SER A 492 -4.94 25.01 7.98
C SER A 492 -5.77 23.72 7.79
N PRO A 493 -6.51 23.57 6.67
CA PRO A 493 -7.32 22.37 6.42
C PRO A 493 -6.49 21.08 6.30
N GLU A 494 -5.19 21.15 5.96
CA GLU A 494 -4.29 19.99 5.95
C GLU A 494 -4.04 19.39 7.34
N LEU A 495 -4.29 20.17 8.40
CA LEU A 495 -4.22 19.70 9.78
C LEU A 495 -5.55 19.11 10.26
N ASN A 496 -6.61 19.18 9.44
CA ASN A 496 -7.92 18.60 9.70
C ASN A 496 -8.18 17.36 8.80
N PRO A 497 -7.96 16.12 9.30
CA PRO A 497 -8.13 14.90 8.52
C PRO A 497 -9.51 14.72 7.87
N ILE A 498 -10.56 15.27 8.46
CA ILE A 498 -11.93 15.13 7.96
C ILE A 498 -12.16 15.83 6.60
N GLU A 499 -11.33 16.80 6.24
CA GLU A 499 -11.36 17.45 4.93
C GLU A 499 -11.08 16.45 3.79
N GLN A 500 -10.14 15.52 4.02
CA GLN A 500 -9.86 14.44 3.06
C GLN A 500 -11.01 13.44 2.99
N PHE A 501 -11.64 13.15 4.13
CA PHE A 501 -12.85 12.33 4.18
C PHE A 501 -13.97 12.96 3.34
N TRP A 502 -14.23 14.27 3.50
CA TRP A 502 -15.20 14.99 2.69
C TRP A 502 -14.88 14.97 1.20
N ALA A 503 -13.61 15.07 0.81
CA ALA A 503 -13.20 14.96 -0.59
C ALA A 503 -13.59 13.59 -1.19
N ILE A 504 -13.42 12.49 -0.46
CA ILE A 504 -13.83 11.16 -0.90
C ILE A 504 -15.35 11.04 -0.98
N VAL A 505 -16.06 11.45 0.08
CA VAL A 505 -17.53 11.37 0.14
C VAL A 505 -18.15 12.18 -0.99
N LYS A 506 -17.70 13.42 -1.21
CA LYS A 506 -18.16 14.27 -2.32
C LYS A 506 -17.91 13.63 -3.68
N ASN A 507 -16.76 12.97 -3.87
CA ASN A 507 -16.49 12.26 -5.12
C ASN A 507 -17.42 11.07 -5.33
N LYS A 508 -17.77 10.32 -4.28
CA LYS A 508 -18.75 9.23 -4.36
C LYS A 508 -20.15 9.74 -4.66
N VAL A 509 -20.60 10.79 -3.97
CA VAL A 509 -21.89 11.44 -4.23
C VAL A 509 -22.00 11.93 -5.67
N LYS A 510 -20.92 12.46 -6.25
CA LYS A 510 -20.88 12.94 -7.64
C LYS A 510 -20.92 11.84 -8.71
N ARG A 511 -20.74 10.55 -8.38
CA ARG A 511 -20.52 9.49 -9.40
C ARG A 511 -21.67 9.27 -10.37
N SER A 512 -22.91 9.34 -9.89
CA SER A 512 -24.12 9.21 -10.72
C SER A 512 -25.03 10.42 -10.55
N ARG A 513 -25.96 10.60 -11.49
CA ARG A 513 -27.06 11.56 -11.34
C ARG A 513 -27.97 11.07 -10.20
N PHE A 514 -28.58 12.01 -9.48
CA PHE A 514 -29.67 11.69 -8.56
C PHE A 514 -30.91 11.30 -9.36
N GLU A 515 -31.52 10.18 -9.01
CA GLU A 515 -32.85 9.79 -9.53
C GLU A 515 -33.95 10.57 -8.81
N ASP A 516 -35.12 10.75 -9.44
CA ASP A 516 -36.22 11.56 -8.89
C ASP A 516 -36.78 11.05 -7.54
N LYS A 517 -36.47 9.80 -7.18
CA LYS A 517 -36.86 9.16 -5.92
C LYS A 517 -35.72 9.01 -4.91
N GLU A 518 -34.51 9.41 -5.27
CA GLU A 518 -33.31 9.21 -4.44
C GLU A 518 -33.13 10.38 -3.48
N ASP A 519 -33.06 10.07 -2.18
CA ASP A 519 -32.84 11.08 -1.15
C ASP A 519 -31.34 11.41 -0.99
N LEU A 520 -31.04 12.71 -0.90
CA LEU A 520 -29.68 13.21 -0.68
C LEU A 520 -29.07 12.64 0.59
N PHE A 521 -29.87 12.49 1.65
CA PHE A 521 -29.42 11.96 2.92
C PHE A 521 -28.95 10.51 2.80
N THR A 522 -29.76 9.65 2.19
CA THR A 522 -29.45 8.23 1.99
C THR A 522 -28.14 8.07 1.24
N ARG A 523 -27.98 8.81 0.13
CA ARG A 523 -26.78 8.72 -0.69
C ARG A 523 -25.52 9.23 0.01
N VAL A 524 -25.63 10.31 0.80
CA VAL A 524 -24.50 10.79 1.62
C VAL A 524 -24.14 9.76 2.67
N THR A 525 -25.14 9.18 3.34
CA THR A 525 -24.95 8.16 4.39
C THR A 525 -24.28 6.90 3.82
N GLU A 526 -24.72 6.41 2.68
CA GLU A 526 -24.09 5.30 1.96
C GLU A 526 -22.66 5.64 1.51
N ALA A 527 -22.44 6.86 1.01
CA ALA A 527 -21.12 7.33 0.64
C ALA A 527 -20.15 7.37 1.83
N CYS A 528 -20.63 7.78 3.01
CA CYS A 528 -19.86 7.76 4.27
C CYS A 528 -19.58 6.34 4.76
N ASN A 529 -20.61 5.48 4.83
CA ASN A 529 -20.48 4.09 5.30
C ASN A 529 -19.61 3.23 4.39
N SER A 530 -19.54 3.57 3.11
CA SER A 530 -18.68 2.87 2.15
C SER A 530 -17.22 3.34 2.20
N VAL A 531 -16.84 4.29 3.07
CA VAL A 531 -15.42 4.66 3.27
C VAL A 531 -14.74 3.60 4.14
N PRO A 532 -13.73 2.88 3.63
CA PRO A 532 -13.05 1.85 4.40
C PRO A 532 -12.29 2.42 5.62
N PRO A 533 -12.22 1.72 6.77
CA PRO A 533 -11.52 2.21 7.96
C PRO A 533 -10.02 2.49 7.75
N ASN A 534 -9.35 1.74 6.86
CA ASN A 534 -7.95 1.99 6.51
C ASN A 534 -7.73 3.35 5.84
N HIS A 535 -8.74 3.89 5.15
CA HIS A 535 -8.67 5.25 4.59
C HIS A 535 -8.70 6.31 5.70
N LEU A 536 -9.49 6.10 6.76
CA LEU A 536 -9.52 7.02 7.92
C LEU A 536 -8.14 7.14 8.56
N HIS A 537 -7.48 6.01 8.78
CA HIS A 537 -6.10 6.00 9.26
C HIS A 537 -5.16 6.75 8.32
N ALA A 538 -5.27 6.52 7.00
CA ALA A 538 -4.46 7.21 6.01
C ALA A 538 -4.66 8.74 5.99
N PHE A 539 -5.91 9.23 6.15
CA PHE A 539 -6.19 10.68 6.21
C PHE A 539 -5.53 11.33 7.42
N VAL A 540 -5.63 10.68 8.57
CA VAL A 540 -5.02 11.16 9.81
C VAL A 540 -3.50 11.11 9.70
N GLN A 541 -2.94 10.02 9.18
CA GLN A 541 -1.51 9.91 8.93
C GLN A 541 -0.99 10.98 7.96
N HIS A 542 -1.75 11.31 6.92
CA HIS A 542 -1.38 12.40 6.01
C HIS A 542 -1.26 13.73 6.76
N SER A 543 -2.19 14.02 7.65
CA SER A 543 -2.19 15.26 8.46
C SER A 543 -1.01 15.27 9.45
N VAL A 544 -0.67 14.13 10.05
CA VAL A 544 0.54 13.96 10.89
C VAL A 544 1.81 14.21 10.08
N ASN A 545 1.91 13.72 8.84
CA ASN A 545 3.07 13.96 7.99
C ASN A 545 3.25 15.46 7.63
N VAL A 546 2.19 16.27 7.73
CA VAL A 546 2.26 17.73 7.54
C VAL A 546 2.88 18.43 8.75
N PHE A 547 2.91 17.80 9.93
CA PHE A 547 3.52 18.38 11.14
C PHE A 547 5.00 18.65 10.93
N GLU A 548 5.73 17.74 10.28
CA GLU A 548 7.15 17.95 9.95
C GLU A 548 7.35 19.19 9.08
N LYS A 549 6.44 19.45 8.13
CA LYS A 549 6.52 20.66 7.29
C LYS A 549 6.30 21.92 8.13
N CYS A 550 5.34 21.89 9.05
CA CYS A 550 5.06 23.01 9.96
C CYS A 550 6.24 23.28 10.91
N LEU A 551 6.84 22.23 11.48
CA LEU A 551 7.99 22.33 12.38
C LEU A 551 9.22 22.92 11.68
N ASN A 552 9.38 22.61 10.39
CA ASN A 552 10.43 23.18 9.54
C ASN A 552 10.10 24.59 9.00
N GLY A 553 8.98 25.20 9.40
CA GLY A 553 8.58 26.54 8.96
C GLY A 553 8.27 26.62 7.46
N LYS A 554 7.98 25.50 6.81
CA LYS A 554 7.68 25.45 5.37
C LYS A 554 6.22 25.84 5.11
N PRO A 555 5.93 26.51 3.98
CA PRO A 555 4.56 26.76 3.55
C PRO A 555 3.83 25.44 3.28
N ILE A 556 2.55 25.36 3.65
CA ILE A 556 1.69 24.17 3.48
C ILE A 556 0.49 24.40 2.58
#